data_AF-A0A821VG66-F1
#
_entry.id   AF-A0A821VG66-F1
#
_cell.length_a   1.000
_cell.length_b   1.000
_cell.length_c   1.000
_cell.angle_alpha   90.00
_cell.angle_beta   90.00
_cell.angle_gamma   90.00
#
_symmetry.space_group_name_H-M   'P 1'
#
loop_
_entity.id
_entity.type
_entity.pdbx_description
1 polymer ?
#
loop_
_entity_poly.entity_id
_entity_poly.type
_entity_poly.pdbx_seq_one_letter_code
_entity_poly.pdbx_strand_id
1 'polypeptide(L)'
;TSGYTSRSLKQNHHQYERLKLSRVNLEILSNAMKTTLTLSYDILLVLFLEIRLHCFYHLSLLFRNASHYASVIDADPDENIMTLNRDLTRLQETLHSALNEKKFSFLFQGFGFALATILIRSAPRFIHISETGVTKMCRNIFAIEQTLTQIRTVGDAELMRVNRYCEFLHATRADEILAIIEEHRSEYTEHDYIYLLQLKHLGFPASESVNFNLNKYEQMIKKSFTSK
;
A
#
# COMPACT_ATOMS: atom_id res chain seq x y z
N THR A 1 -70.77 -39.59 -11.24
CA THR A 1 -69.32 -39.90 -11.40
C THR A 1 -68.57 -38.86 -12.23
N SER A 2 -69.14 -38.27 -13.30
CA SER A 2 -68.47 -37.29 -14.19
C SER A 2 -68.01 -35.95 -13.55
N GLY A 3 -68.70 -35.46 -12.51
CA GLY A 3 -68.37 -34.16 -11.87
C GLY A 3 -67.15 -34.17 -10.94
N TYR A 4 -66.74 -35.34 -10.43
CA TYR A 4 -65.58 -35.47 -9.54
C TYR A 4 -64.26 -35.46 -10.32
N THR A 5 -64.24 -36.09 -11.50
CA THR A 5 -63.07 -36.16 -12.39
C THR A 5 -62.70 -34.80 -12.98
N SER A 6 -63.69 -33.99 -13.36
CA SER A 6 -63.47 -32.65 -13.93
C SER A 6 -63.01 -31.62 -12.89
N ARG A 7 -63.42 -31.77 -11.62
CA ARG A 7 -62.89 -30.97 -10.49
C ARG A 7 -61.43 -31.32 -10.18
N SER A 8 -61.11 -32.62 -10.16
CA SER A 8 -59.74 -33.13 -9.96
C SER A 8 -58.75 -32.68 -11.05
N LEU A 9 -59.16 -32.68 -12.32
CA LEU A 9 -58.34 -32.21 -13.45
C LEU A 9 -58.04 -30.71 -13.37
N LYS A 10 -59.04 -29.88 -13.01
CA LYS A 10 -58.83 -28.44 -12.78
C LYS A 10 -57.90 -28.17 -11.60
N GLN A 11 -58.00 -28.95 -10.52
CA GLN A 11 -57.12 -28.85 -9.36
C GLN A 11 -55.66 -29.21 -9.71
N ASN A 12 -55.46 -30.28 -10.49
CA ASN A 12 -54.14 -30.67 -10.98
C ASN A 12 -53.52 -29.62 -11.92
N HIS A 13 -54.32 -29.01 -12.79
CA HIS A 13 -53.85 -27.95 -13.69
C HIS A 13 -53.46 -26.67 -12.91
N HIS A 14 -54.26 -26.24 -11.93
CA HIS A 14 -53.90 -25.13 -11.04
C HIS A 14 -52.65 -25.42 -10.19
N GLN A 15 -52.47 -26.66 -9.75
CA GLN A 15 -51.27 -27.08 -9.01
C GLN A 15 -50.02 -27.05 -9.90
N TYR A 16 -50.15 -27.46 -11.16
CA TYR A 16 -49.07 -27.40 -12.16
C TYR A 16 -48.67 -25.96 -12.49
N GLU A 17 -49.62 -25.07 -12.74
CA GLU A 17 -49.36 -23.65 -12.97
C GLU A 17 -48.69 -22.98 -11.76
N ARG A 18 -49.11 -23.33 -10.54
CA ARG A 18 -48.44 -22.87 -9.30
C ARG A 18 -47.00 -23.36 -9.19
N LEU A 19 -46.74 -24.63 -9.51
CA LEU A 19 -45.38 -25.20 -9.50
C LEU A 19 -44.49 -24.54 -10.55
N LYS A 20 -45.04 -24.26 -11.73
CA LYS A 20 -44.34 -23.56 -12.82
C LYS A 20 -44.01 -22.11 -12.45
N LEU A 21 -44.98 -21.38 -11.89
CA LEU A 21 -44.78 -20.02 -11.38
C LEU A 21 -43.74 -19.98 -10.25
N SER A 22 -43.76 -20.97 -9.34
CA SER A 22 -42.76 -21.09 -8.28
C SER A 22 -41.35 -21.34 -8.81
N ARG A 23 -41.20 -22.14 -9.89
CA ARG A 23 -39.90 -22.37 -10.52
C ARG A 23 -39.34 -21.10 -11.18
N VAL A 24 -40.18 -20.37 -11.92
CA VAL A 24 -39.80 -19.10 -12.54
C VAL A 24 -39.40 -18.07 -11.48
N ASN A 25 -40.15 -17.96 -10.37
CA ASN A 25 -39.81 -17.05 -9.28
C ASN A 25 -38.47 -17.40 -8.61
N LEU A 26 -38.17 -18.70 -8.42
CA LEU A 26 -36.90 -19.15 -7.89
C LEU A 26 -35.73 -18.85 -8.83
N GLU A 27 -35.95 -18.99 -10.14
CA GLU A 27 -34.93 -18.67 -11.16
C GLU A 27 -34.64 -17.15 -11.19
N ILE A 28 -35.68 -16.31 -11.17
CA ILE A 28 -35.54 -14.86 -11.09
C ILE A 28 -34.78 -14.47 -9.82
N LEU A 29 -35.15 -15.05 -8.67
CA LEU A 29 -34.50 -14.75 -7.39
C LEU A 29 -33.04 -15.21 -7.38
N SER A 30 -32.75 -16.39 -7.95
CA SER A 30 -31.38 -16.89 -8.11
C SER A 30 -30.55 -15.96 -8.99
N ASN A 31 -31.10 -15.50 -10.12
CA ASN A 31 -30.39 -14.59 -11.02
C ASN A 31 -30.17 -13.22 -10.36
N ALA A 32 -31.17 -12.67 -9.67
CA ALA A 32 -31.04 -11.42 -8.92
C ALA A 32 -29.97 -11.52 -7.82
N MET A 33 -29.93 -12.64 -7.09
CA MET A 33 -28.88 -12.91 -6.10
C MET A 33 -27.49 -12.94 -6.73
N LYS A 34 -27.33 -13.66 -7.86
CA LYS A 34 -26.06 -13.73 -8.59
C LYS A 34 -25.59 -12.34 -9.01
N THR A 35 -26.45 -11.57 -9.67
CA THR A 35 -26.14 -10.20 -10.11
C THR A 35 -25.76 -9.30 -8.94
N THR A 36 -26.48 -9.40 -7.80
CA THR A 36 -26.19 -8.62 -6.60
C THR A 36 -24.84 -8.97 -6.00
N LEU A 37 -24.48 -10.26 -5.98
CA LEU A 37 -23.18 -10.71 -5.49
C LEU A 37 -22.06 -10.22 -6.42
N THR A 38 -22.21 -10.36 -7.73
CA THR A 38 -21.26 -9.84 -8.72
C THR A 38 -21.02 -8.35 -8.53
N LEU A 39 -22.09 -7.56 -8.44
CA LEU A 39 -21.98 -6.12 -8.21
C LEU A 39 -21.28 -5.80 -6.89
N SER A 40 -21.55 -6.57 -5.82
CA SER A 40 -20.84 -6.38 -4.55
C SER A 40 -19.34 -6.68 -4.67
N TYR A 41 -18.91 -7.63 -5.50
CA TYR A 41 -17.49 -7.91 -5.73
C TYR A 41 -16.84 -6.78 -6.53
N ASP A 42 -17.51 -6.29 -7.57
CA ASP A 42 -17.00 -5.20 -8.39
C ASP A 42 -16.82 -3.92 -7.57
N ILE A 43 -17.80 -3.58 -6.72
CA ILE A 43 -17.70 -2.42 -5.82
C ILE A 43 -16.53 -2.57 -4.85
N LEU A 44 -16.34 -3.75 -4.26
CA LEU A 44 -15.19 -4.00 -3.36
C LEU A 44 -13.86 -3.85 -4.10
N LEU A 45 -13.78 -4.34 -5.34
CA LEU A 45 -12.57 -4.21 -6.15
C LEU A 45 -12.29 -2.74 -6.49
N VAL A 46 -13.31 -1.97 -6.87
CA VAL A 46 -13.19 -0.54 -7.16
C VAL A 46 -12.72 0.22 -5.91
N LEU A 47 -13.31 -0.04 -4.75
CA LEU A 47 -12.88 0.56 -3.48
C LEU A 47 -11.42 0.19 -3.13
N PHE A 48 -11.06 -1.07 -3.32
CA PHE A 48 -9.69 -1.57 -3.09
C PHE A 48 -8.67 -0.86 -3.98
N LEU A 49 -9.02 -0.61 -5.25
CA LEU A 49 -8.19 0.11 -6.21
C LEU A 49 -8.13 1.61 -5.90
N GLU A 50 -9.26 2.23 -5.57
CA GLU A 50 -9.35 3.66 -5.24
C GLU A 50 -8.44 4.01 -4.06
N ILE A 51 -8.48 3.22 -3.00
CA ILE A 51 -7.61 3.40 -1.82
C ILE A 51 -6.13 3.41 -2.21
N ARG A 52 -5.71 2.51 -3.11
CA ARG A 52 -4.32 2.43 -3.60
C ARG A 52 -3.96 3.59 -4.51
N LEU A 53 -4.88 3.98 -5.38
CA LEU A 53 -4.69 5.10 -6.29
C LEU A 53 -4.55 6.41 -5.50
N HIS A 54 -5.35 6.59 -4.45
CA HIS A 54 -5.27 7.76 -3.55
C HIS A 54 -3.89 7.87 -2.90
N CYS A 55 -3.37 6.76 -2.39
CA CYS A 55 -2.01 6.69 -1.84
C CYS A 55 -0.94 7.00 -2.89
N PHE A 56 -1.05 6.37 -4.06
CA PHE A 56 -0.12 6.61 -5.16
C PHE A 56 -0.11 8.08 -5.56
N TYR A 57 -1.28 8.72 -5.68
CA TYR A 57 -1.41 10.13 -6.01
C TYR A 57 -0.66 11.01 -4.99
N HIS A 58 -1.02 10.94 -3.71
CA HIS A 58 -0.42 11.78 -2.68
C HIS A 58 1.08 11.52 -2.48
N LEU A 59 1.50 10.25 -2.49
CA LEU A 59 2.92 9.91 -2.42
C LEU A 59 3.68 10.42 -3.65
N SER A 60 3.10 10.31 -4.85
CA SER A 60 3.76 10.78 -6.07
C SER A 60 4.03 12.29 -6.05
N LEU A 61 3.20 13.08 -5.35
CA LEU A 61 3.41 14.52 -5.18
C LEU A 61 4.66 14.82 -4.36
N LEU A 62 4.98 14.02 -3.34
CA LEU A 62 6.24 14.17 -2.59
C LEU A 62 7.45 14.09 -3.51
N PHE A 63 7.46 13.08 -4.37
CA PHE A 63 8.59 12.85 -5.27
C PHE A 63 8.63 13.82 -6.45
N ARG A 64 7.50 14.44 -6.83
CA ARG A 64 7.51 15.55 -7.81
C ARG A 64 8.23 16.78 -7.26
N ASN A 65 8.13 16.99 -5.95
CA ASN A 65 8.79 18.08 -5.24
C ASN A 65 10.13 17.65 -4.64
N ALA A 66 10.78 16.61 -5.17
CA ALA A 66 11.99 16.03 -4.60
C ALA A 66 13.14 17.04 -4.44
N SER A 67 13.24 18.04 -5.34
CA SER A 67 14.25 19.11 -5.24
C SER A 67 14.09 19.99 -3.99
N HIS A 68 12.87 20.10 -3.43
CA HIS A 68 12.63 20.86 -2.20
C HIS A 68 13.35 20.24 -1.00
N TYR A 69 13.50 18.92 -0.97
CA TYR A 69 14.18 18.19 0.11
C TYR A 69 15.70 18.41 0.13
N ALA A 70 16.26 19.08 -0.89
CA ALA A 70 17.67 19.46 -0.90
C ALA A 70 17.97 20.68 -0.01
N SER A 71 16.97 21.53 0.26
CA SER A 71 17.15 22.80 0.97
C SER A 71 16.07 23.10 2.01
N VAL A 72 15.25 22.11 2.37
CA VAL A 72 14.16 22.30 3.33
C VAL A 72 14.72 22.59 4.72
N ILE A 73 14.10 23.53 5.43
CA ILE A 73 14.54 23.97 6.76
C ILE A 73 13.63 23.42 7.84
N ASP A 74 12.32 23.32 7.57
CA ASP A 74 11.40 22.65 8.47
C ASP A 74 11.50 21.12 8.32
N ALA A 75 11.16 20.42 9.40
CA ALA A 75 11.05 18.98 9.40
C ALA A 75 9.60 18.51 9.58
N ASP A 76 8.62 19.40 9.46
CA ASP A 76 7.22 19.02 9.68
C ASP A 76 6.72 18.13 8.53
N PRO A 77 5.80 17.18 8.77
CA PRO A 77 5.27 16.35 7.70
C PRO A 77 4.66 17.20 6.57
N ASP A 78 4.83 16.75 5.32
CA ASP A 78 4.27 17.43 4.16
C ASP A 78 2.74 17.47 4.22
N GLU A 79 2.15 18.60 3.80
CA GLU A 79 0.70 18.79 3.79
C GLU A 79 -0.03 17.73 2.96
N ASN A 80 0.60 17.25 1.88
CA ASN A 80 0.07 16.16 1.06
C ASN A 80 -0.05 14.84 1.84
N ILE A 81 0.88 14.56 2.76
CA ILE A 81 0.81 13.40 3.66
C ILE A 81 -0.26 13.59 4.70
N MET A 82 -0.33 14.78 5.30
CA MET A 82 -1.38 15.08 6.29
C MET A 82 -2.78 14.99 5.68
N THR A 83 -2.93 15.42 4.42
CA THR A 83 -4.17 15.26 3.66
C THR A 83 -4.49 13.79 3.40
N LEU A 84 -3.53 13.01 2.89
CA LEU A 84 -3.68 11.56 2.69
C LEU A 84 -4.13 10.87 3.98
N ASN A 85 -3.48 11.17 5.10
CA ASN A 85 -3.78 10.56 6.39
C ASN A 85 -5.21 10.86 6.85
N ARG A 86 -5.64 12.11 6.74
CA ARG A 86 -7.01 12.52 7.07
C ARG A 86 -8.04 11.81 6.19
N ASP A 87 -7.76 11.68 4.90
CA ASP A 87 -8.65 11.01 3.97
C ASP A 87 -8.74 9.50 4.25
N LEU A 88 -7.60 8.85 4.53
CA LEU A 88 -7.55 7.44 4.91
C LEU A 88 -8.30 7.17 6.23
N THR A 89 -8.17 8.03 7.23
CA THR A 89 -8.94 7.92 8.49
C THR A 89 -10.44 8.05 8.22
N ARG A 90 -10.87 9.05 7.46
CA ARG A 90 -12.30 9.23 7.10
C ARG A 90 -12.86 8.05 6.30
N LEU A 91 -12.08 7.55 5.33
CA LEU A 91 -12.42 6.36 4.55
C LEU A 91 -12.56 5.16 5.47
N GLN A 92 -11.62 4.96 6.39
CA GLN A 92 -11.68 3.86 7.34
C GLN A 92 -12.95 3.93 8.20
N GLU A 93 -13.24 5.06 8.83
CA GLU A 93 -14.44 5.24 9.67
C GLU A 93 -15.72 4.93 8.88
N THR A 94 -15.83 5.48 7.67
CA THR A 94 -17.00 5.31 6.80
C THR A 94 -17.17 3.85 6.38
N LEU A 95 -16.10 3.23 5.88
CA LEU A 95 -16.13 1.85 5.37
C LEU A 95 -16.31 0.83 6.49
N HIS A 96 -15.77 1.09 7.68
CA HIS A 96 -15.94 0.22 8.84
C HIS A 96 -17.41 0.17 9.28
N SER A 97 -18.13 1.29 9.20
CA SER A 97 -19.58 1.32 9.49
C SER A 97 -20.45 0.65 8.41
N ALA A 98 -19.98 0.64 7.15
CA ALA A 98 -20.76 0.18 6.00
C ALA A 98 -20.53 -1.30 5.65
N LEU A 99 -19.40 -1.89 6.08
CA LEU A 99 -18.97 -3.22 5.68
C LEU A 99 -18.81 -4.14 6.88
N ASN A 100 -18.92 -5.45 6.64
CA ASN A 100 -18.51 -6.43 7.64
C ASN A 100 -16.98 -6.54 7.71
N GLU A 101 -16.46 -7.07 8.83
CA GLU A 101 -15.02 -7.20 9.10
C GLU A 101 -14.23 -7.87 7.98
N LYS A 102 -14.78 -8.91 7.33
CA LYS A 102 -14.08 -9.63 6.26
C LYS A 102 -13.89 -8.75 5.02
N LYS A 103 -14.95 -8.04 4.61
CA LYS A 103 -14.91 -7.11 3.47
C LYS A 103 -14.04 -5.90 3.79
N PHE A 104 -14.12 -5.39 5.02
CA PHE A 104 -13.30 -4.28 5.49
C PHE A 104 -11.80 -4.64 5.50
N SER A 105 -11.41 -5.76 6.12
CA SER A 105 -10.01 -6.24 6.11
C SER A 105 -9.47 -6.47 4.69
N PHE A 106 -10.31 -6.96 3.77
CA PHE A 106 -9.90 -7.15 2.38
C PHE A 106 -9.46 -5.85 1.71
N LEU A 107 -10.14 -4.72 1.95
CA LEU A 107 -9.80 -3.43 1.33
C LEU A 107 -8.38 -2.95 1.67
N PHE A 108 -7.94 -3.21 2.90
CA PHE A 108 -6.64 -2.76 3.43
C PHE A 108 -5.57 -3.85 3.43
N GLN A 109 -5.86 -5.04 2.91
CA GLN A 109 -4.87 -6.12 2.80
C GLN A 109 -3.72 -5.71 1.87
N GLY A 110 -2.46 -5.95 2.27
CA GLY A 110 -1.28 -5.66 1.44
C GLY A 110 -1.04 -4.16 1.19
N PHE A 111 -1.64 -3.31 2.02
CA PHE A 111 -1.55 -1.87 1.89
C PHE A 111 -0.16 -1.33 2.27
N GLY A 112 0.48 -1.86 3.32
CA GLY A 112 1.84 -1.46 3.67
C GLY A 112 2.85 -1.87 2.61
N PHE A 113 2.71 -3.06 2.00
CA PHE A 113 3.47 -3.45 0.80
C PHE A 113 3.34 -2.42 -0.34
N ALA A 114 2.12 -1.96 -0.65
CA ALA A 114 1.89 -1.00 -1.72
C ALA A 114 2.60 0.33 -1.44
N LEU A 115 2.49 0.87 -0.23
CA LEU A 115 3.19 2.09 0.16
C LEU A 115 4.71 1.92 0.14
N ALA A 116 5.23 0.83 0.72
CA ALA A 116 6.64 0.54 0.74
C ALA A 116 7.21 0.48 -0.68
N THR A 117 6.49 -0.20 -1.56
CA THR A 117 6.83 -0.27 -2.99
C THR A 117 6.84 1.11 -3.64
N ILE A 118 5.82 1.95 -3.39
CA ILE A 118 5.76 3.30 -3.98
C ILE A 118 6.92 4.16 -3.47
N LEU A 119 7.19 4.13 -2.16
CA LEU A 119 8.22 4.94 -1.53
C LEU A 119 9.61 4.55 -2.03
N ILE A 120 9.97 3.27 -1.94
CA ILE A 120 11.27 2.74 -2.34
C ILE A 120 11.49 2.95 -3.85
N ARG A 121 10.51 2.61 -4.69
CA ARG A 121 10.65 2.73 -6.16
C ARG A 121 10.65 4.17 -6.66
N SER A 122 10.08 5.10 -5.89
CA SER A 122 10.09 6.52 -6.24
C SER A 122 11.29 7.25 -5.66
N ALA A 123 12.01 6.63 -4.72
CA ALA A 123 13.18 7.22 -4.11
C ALA A 123 14.25 7.66 -5.12
N PRO A 124 14.54 6.93 -6.24
CA PRO A 124 15.44 7.39 -7.30
C PRO A 124 15.18 8.76 -7.92
N ARG A 125 14.03 9.38 -7.62
CA ARG A 125 13.71 10.75 -8.07
C ARG A 125 14.43 11.83 -7.26
N PHE A 126 14.99 11.49 -6.10
CA PHE A 126 15.85 12.41 -5.34
C PHE A 126 17.22 12.49 -6.00
N ILE A 127 17.63 13.69 -6.38
CA ILE A 127 19.00 13.94 -6.85
C ILE A 127 19.91 14.26 -5.66
N HIS A 128 19.38 15.00 -4.68
CA HIS A 128 20.06 15.39 -3.46
C HIS A 128 19.03 15.55 -2.34
N ILE A 129 19.42 15.20 -1.11
CA ILE A 129 18.60 15.36 0.08
C ILE A 129 19.47 15.90 1.22
N SER A 130 19.03 16.98 1.88
CA SER A 130 19.71 17.49 3.07
C SER A 130 19.40 16.63 4.29
N GLU A 131 20.16 16.78 5.37
CA GLU A 131 19.87 16.11 6.65
C GLU A 131 18.47 16.44 7.19
N THR A 132 18.06 17.71 7.09
CA THR A 132 16.70 18.16 7.40
C THR A 132 15.65 17.53 6.46
N GLY A 133 15.98 17.37 5.18
CA GLY A 133 15.16 16.66 4.21
C GLY A 133 14.98 15.18 4.52
N VAL A 134 16.05 14.50 4.95
CA VAL A 134 15.98 13.12 5.46
C VAL A 134 15.05 13.07 6.66
N THR A 135 15.22 13.97 7.63
CA THR A 135 14.35 14.04 8.82
C THR A 135 12.89 14.21 8.44
N LYS A 136 12.59 15.12 7.50
CA LYS A 136 11.23 15.37 6.99
C LYS A 136 10.64 14.13 6.30
N MET A 137 11.42 13.45 5.43
CA MET A 137 11.00 12.22 4.76
C MET A 137 10.66 11.11 5.76
N CYS A 138 11.48 10.96 6.79
CA CYS A 138 11.26 9.93 7.80
C CYS A 138 10.03 10.25 8.66
N ARG A 139 9.77 11.52 8.95
CA ARG A 139 8.53 11.96 9.61
C ARG A 139 7.29 11.75 8.74
N ASN A 140 7.39 11.93 7.42
CA ASN A 140 6.31 11.56 6.50
C ASN A 140 5.97 10.08 6.59
N ILE A 141 7.00 9.22 6.53
CA ILE A 141 6.85 7.77 6.62
C ILE A 141 6.23 7.36 7.96
N PHE A 142 6.72 7.93 9.06
CA PHE A 142 6.19 7.69 10.39
C PHE A 142 4.72 8.15 10.52
N ALA A 143 4.39 9.33 9.99
CA ALA A 143 3.01 9.84 10.01
C ALA A 143 2.06 8.89 9.26
N ILE A 144 2.47 8.37 8.10
CA ILE A 144 1.69 7.37 7.37
C ILE A 144 1.55 6.11 8.23
N GLU A 145 2.66 5.58 8.78
CA GLU A 145 2.64 4.37 9.62
C GLU A 145 1.66 4.46 10.79
N GLN A 146 1.62 5.60 11.47
CA GLN A 146 0.70 5.84 12.58
C GLN A 146 -0.76 5.71 12.12
N THR A 147 -1.12 6.36 11.00
CA THR A 147 -2.47 6.24 10.43
C THR A 147 -2.79 4.78 10.07
N LEU A 148 -1.85 4.03 9.49
CA LEU A 148 -2.13 2.66 9.10
C LEU A 148 -2.28 1.71 10.25
N THR A 149 -1.51 1.90 11.30
CA THR A 149 -1.60 1.07 12.51
C THR A 149 -2.99 1.19 13.15
N GLN A 150 -3.69 2.30 12.96
CA GLN A 150 -5.09 2.47 13.39
C GLN A 150 -6.09 1.78 12.44
N ILE A 151 -5.75 1.66 11.16
CA ILE A 151 -6.64 1.09 10.12
C ILE A 151 -6.50 -0.44 10.04
N ARG A 152 -5.32 -0.99 10.32
CA ARG A 152 -4.98 -2.41 10.11
C ARG A 152 -4.98 -3.22 11.41
N THR A 153 -5.38 -4.49 11.30
CA THR A 153 -5.41 -5.44 12.43
C THR A 153 -4.14 -6.30 12.56
N VAL A 154 -3.28 -6.33 11.53
CA VAL A 154 -2.04 -7.13 11.52
C VAL A 154 -0.87 -6.24 11.09
N GLY A 155 0.28 -6.41 11.76
CA GLY A 155 1.53 -5.73 11.43
C GLY A 155 2.01 -6.08 10.02
N ASP A 156 2.55 -5.10 9.30
CA ASP A 156 3.06 -5.28 7.95
C ASP A 156 4.59 -5.21 7.97
N ALA A 157 5.25 -6.35 7.75
CA ALA A 157 6.70 -6.44 7.66
C ALA A 157 7.28 -5.50 6.60
N GLU A 158 6.50 -5.16 5.57
CA GLU A 158 6.91 -4.23 4.52
C GLU A 158 6.96 -2.78 5.01
N LEU A 159 6.22 -2.43 6.05
CA LEU A 159 6.34 -1.11 6.65
C LEU A 159 7.63 -0.98 7.47
N MET A 160 8.03 -2.06 8.14
CA MET A 160 9.34 -2.13 8.81
C MET A 160 10.49 -1.94 7.81
N ARG A 161 10.33 -2.49 6.59
CA ARG A 161 11.28 -2.28 5.50
C ARG A 161 11.43 -0.78 5.22
N VAL A 162 10.34 -0.03 5.03
CA VAL A 162 10.42 1.44 4.82
C VAL A 162 11.13 2.16 5.97
N ASN A 163 10.86 1.78 7.22
CA ASN A 163 11.57 2.39 8.36
C ASN A 163 13.08 2.12 8.32
N ARG A 164 13.52 0.94 7.87
CA ARG A 164 14.94 0.66 7.65
C ARG A 164 15.54 1.49 6.50
N TYR A 165 14.75 1.86 5.50
CA TYR A 165 15.16 2.82 4.48
C TYR A 165 15.46 4.19 5.12
N CYS A 166 14.63 4.63 6.06
CA CYS A 166 14.85 5.85 6.85
C CYS A 166 16.10 5.76 7.73
N GLU A 167 16.32 4.62 8.39
CA GLU A 167 17.51 4.37 9.21
C GLU A 167 18.78 4.46 8.36
N PHE A 168 18.78 3.85 7.17
CA PHE A 168 19.90 3.95 6.23
C PHE A 168 20.21 5.40 5.85
N LEU A 169 19.18 6.19 5.52
CA LEU A 169 19.39 7.60 5.15
C LEU A 169 19.91 8.44 6.33
N HIS A 170 19.58 8.08 7.57
CA HIS A 170 20.12 8.75 8.75
C HIS A 170 21.55 8.33 9.08
N ALA A 171 21.96 7.10 8.79
CA ALA A 171 23.30 6.60 9.09
C ALA A 171 24.37 7.57 8.58
N THR A 172 25.18 8.12 9.47
CA THR A 172 26.14 9.18 9.14
C THR A 172 27.50 8.60 8.81
N ARG A 173 27.78 7.36 9.22
CA ARG A 173 29.09 6.76 9.03
C ARG A 173 29.07 5.59 8.05
N ALA A 174 30.19 5.40 7.35
CA ALA A 174 30.31 4.35 6.35
C ALA A 174 30.27 2.93 6.92
N ASP A 175 30.74 2.75 8.17
CA ASP A 175 30.68 1.49 8.92
C ASP A 175 29.23 1.15 9.34
N GLU A 176 28.45 2.13 9.76
CA GLU A 176 27.02 1.97 10.05
C GLU A 176 26.24 1.54 8.80
N ILE A 177 26.50 2.20 7.67
CA ILE A 177 25.88 1.86 6.38
C ILE A 177 26.18 0.41 6.00
N LEU A 178 27.43 -0.04 6.15
CA LEU A 178 27.81 -1.41 5.84
C LEU A 178 27.13 -2.43 6.78
N ALA A 179 27.04 -2.13 8.07
CA ALA A 179 26.36 -2.98 9.03
C ALA A 179 24.88 -3.17 8.66
N ILE A 180 24.19 -2.08 8.29
CA ILE A 180 22.78 -2.12 7.86
C ILE A 180 22.62 -2.96 6.57
N ILE A 181 23.53 -2.84 5.60
CA ILE A 181 23.50 -3.65 4.37
C ILE A 181 23.71 -5.13 4.67
N GLU A 182 24.62 -5.45 5.58
CA GLU A 182 24.93 -6.83 5.95
C GLU A 182 23.75 -7.47 6.70
N GLU A 183 23.16 -6.76 7.65
CA GLU A 183 22.01 -7.21 8.44
C GLU A 183 20.75 -7.40 7.58
N HIS A 184 20.48 -6.48 6.65
CA HIS A 184 19.22 -6.43 5.89
C HIS A 184 19.35 -6.82 4.42
N ARG A 185 20.43 -7.52 4.04
CA ARG A 185 20.80 -7.79 2.63
C ARG A 185 19.66 -8.30 1.73
N SER A 186 18.77 -9.15 2.27
CA SER A 186 17.69 -9.79 1.50
C SER A 186 16.51 -8.87 1.20
N GLU A 187 16.44 -7.69 1.82
CA GLU A 187 15.27 -6.82 1.77
C GLU A 187 15.27 -5.85 0.59
N TYR A 188 16.44 -5.57 0.04
CA TYR A 188 16.61 -4.61 -1.05
C TYR A 188 17.43 -5.23 -2.17
N THR A 189 17.20 -4.74 -3.38
CA THR A 189 18.01 -5.15 -4.53
C THR A 189 19.38 -4.47 -4.47
N GLU A 190 20.35 -5.02 -5.20
CA GLU A 190 21.65 -4.38 -5.38
C GLU A 190 21.53 -2.92 -5.86
N HIS A 191 20.59 -2.68 -6.79
CA HIS A 191 20.34 -1.35 -7.35
C HIS A 191 19.80 -0.38 -6.30
N ASP A 192 18.91 -0.84 -5.42
CA ASP A 192 18.36 -0.02 -4.34
C ASP A 192 19.47 0.42 -3.37
N TYR A 193 20.38 -0.51 -3.02
CA TYR A 193 21.51 -0.20 -2.14
C TYR A 193 22.54 0.74 -2.76
N ILE A 194 22.88 0.54 -4.05
CA ILE A 194 23.77 1.46 -4.77
C ILE A 194 23.15 2.86 -4.81
N TYR A 195 21.86 2.95 -5.11
CA TYR A 195 21.15 4.23 -5.15
C TYR A 195 21.16 4.93 -3.79
N LEU A 196 20.81 4.21 -2.72
CA LEU A 196 20.83 4.70 -1.36
C LEU A 196 22.20 5.25 -0.95
N LEU A 197 23.26 4.53 -1.31
CA LEU A 197 24.65 4.91 -1.07
C LEU A 197 25.03 6.21 -1.80
N GLN A 198 24.64 6.33 -3.07
CA GLN A 198 24.88 7.52 -3.89
C GLN A 198 24.12 8.74 -3.35
N LEU A 199 22.83 8.56 -3.02
CA LEU A 199 22.02 9.62 -2.44
C LEU A 199 22.59 10.11 -1.11
N LYS A 200 23.06 9.18 -0.26
CA LYS A 200 23.73 9.54 0.99
C LYS A 200 25.05 10.26 0.76
N HIS A 201 25.87 9.78 -0.17
CA HIS A 201 27.16 10.39 -0.49
C HIS A 201 27.02 11.86 -0.91
N LEU A 202 26.00 12.17 -1.71
CA LEU A 202 25.70 13.54 -2.13
C LEU A 202 25.27 14.44 -0.98
N GLY A 203 24.71 13.88 0.09
CA GLY A 203 24.31 14.60 1.30
C GLY A 203 25.38 14.70 2.39
N PHE A 204 26.59 14.14 2.21
CA PHE A 204 27.63 14.23 3.23
C PHE A 204 28.16 15.66 3.39
N PRO A 205 28.42 16.11 4.63
CA PRO A 205 29.21 17.31 4.84
C PRO A 205 30.61 17.12 4.25
N ALA A 206 31.20 18.21 3.73
CA ALA A 206 32.48 18.16 3.02
C ALA A 206 33.61 17.46 3.81
N SER A 207 33.58 17.51 5.14
CA SER A 207 34.53 16.85 6.04
C SER A 207 34.50 15.31 5.98
N GLU A 208 33.33 14.70 5.74
CA GLU A 208 33.18 13.24 5.68
C GLU A 208 33.33 12.69 4.26
N SER A 209 33.02 13.51 3.24
CA SER A 209 33.19 13.15 1.82
C SER A 209 34.62 12.71 1.48
N VAL A 210 35.62 13.30 2.14
CA VAL A 210 37.05 13.00 1.91
C VAL A 210 37.41 11.58 2.37
N ASN A 211 36.72 11.06 3.39
CA ASN A 211 36.97 9.72 3.94
C ASN A 211 36.07 8.65 3.31
N PHE A 212 35.06 9.03 2.53
CA PHE A 212 34.08 8.13 1.93
C PHE A 212 34.44 7.78 0.48
N ASN A 213 35.04 6.61 0.27
CA ASN A 213 35.33 6.12 -1.08
C ASN A 213 34.12 5.40 -1.70
N LEU A 214 33.23 6.17 -2.35
CA LEU A 214 32.00 5.66 -2.97
C LEU A 214 32.25 4.46 -3.90
N ASN A 215 33.26 4.54 -4.77
CA ASN A 215 33.59 3.47 -5.72
C ASN A 215 33.96 2.15 -5.02
N LYS A 216 34.70 2.22 -3.91
CA LYS A 216 35.06 1.05 -3.11
C LYS A 216 33.81 0.38 -2.53
N TYR A 217 32.89 1.17 -1.96
CA TYR A 217 31.67 0.66 -1.34
C TYR A 217 30.69 0.09 -2.38
N GLU A 218 30.53 0.73 -3.54
CA GLU A 218 29.74 0.17 -4.64
C GLU A 218 30.28 -1.20 -5.09
N GLN A 219 31.60 -1.35 -5.20
CA GLN A 219 32.23 -2.63 -5.54
C GLN A 219 32.02 -3.69 -4.45
N MET A 220 32.03 -3.31 -3.18
CA MET A 220 31.76 -4.23 -2.06
C MET A 220 30.30 -4.72 -2.12
N ILE A 221 29.35 -3.82 -2.36
CA ILE A 221 27.94 -4.18 -2.56
C ILE A 221 27.82 -5.14 -3.75
N LYS A 222 28.33 -4.78 -4.92
CA LYS A 222 28.31 -5.66 -6.12
C LYS A 222 28.87 -7.06 -5.84
N LYS A 223 30.05 -7.14 -5.22
CA LYS A 223 30.68 -8.41 -4.85
C LYS A 223 29.80 -9.24 -3.91
N SER A 224 29.16 -8.59 -2.94
CA SER A 224 28.27 -9.26 -1.98
C SER A 224 27.04 -9.91 -2.64
N PHE A 225 26.54 -9.35 -3.74
CA PHE A 225 25.40 -9.88 -4.49
C PHE A 225 25.82 -10.93 -5.54
N THR A 226 27.05 -10.87 -6.06
CA THR A 226 27.59 -11.87 -7.01
C THR A 226 28.14 -13.14 -6.38
N SER A 227 28.46 -13.14 -5.08
CA SER A 227 29.06 -14.29 -4.39
C SER A 227 28.05 -15.41 -4.02
N LYS A 228 27.00 -15.58 -4.83
CA LYS A 228 26.01 -16.66 -4.71
C LYS A 228 26.30 -17.77 -5.70
#